data_AF-A0A2M7A4M4-F1
#
_entry.id   AF-A0A2M7A4M4-F1
#
_cell.length_a   1.000
_cell.length_b   1.000
_cell.length_c   1.000
_cell.angle_alpha   90.00
_cell.angle_beta   90.00
_cell.angle_gamma   90.00
#
_symmetry.space_group_name_H-M   'P 1'
#
loop_
_entity.id
_entity.type
_entity.pdbx_description
1 polymer ?
#
loop_
_entity_poly.entity_id
_entity_poly.type
_entity_poly.pdbx_seq_one_letter_code
_entity_poly.pdbx_strand_id
1 'polypeptide(L)'
;MNVSLIGCVVGFFLALLCPCAADEPRLAIALSADRAEYYVGELIEVVFTVHNEGDVDYRYFDRNGDRSGRMPEYELQVADLRGTPLCVSRAYYMGIGGGLCGERKLDPGKSFTKRILLQLWACPRTPGAYRVTGRYHAERRTEESMKLEYSTYTSKPMSLALRPMPSPVLKRVLNDHQVIAENDTWREQGKAILGLGVLGVQVVIPLLIKYLDGEQPFWAYKALLYVPDREAVRRAFDEYAKSREKTGDVLWFQSMLKIPFDQDCPANAVQH
;
A
#
# COMPACT_ATOMS: atom_id res chain seq x y z
N MET A 1 3.34 76.48 48.28
CA MET A 1 4.44 75.62 47.78
C MET A 1 3.84 74.30 47.37
N ASN A 2 3.73 74.07 46.06
CA ASN A 2 3.22 72.85 45.46
C ASN A 2 4.31 71.78 45.49
N VAL A 3 4.03 70.61 46.07
CA VAL A 3 4.79 69.38 45.79
C VAL A 3 3.79 68.27 45.50
N SER A 4 3.64 67.99 44.22
CA SER A 4 2.90 66.87 43.65
C SER A 4 3.81 65.65 43.65
N LEU A 5 3.44 64.59 44.38
CA LEU A 5 4.12 63.29 44.32
C LEU A 5 3.23 62.34 43.50
N ILE A 6 3.64 62.15 42.26
CA ILE A 6 3.09 61.17 41.31
C ILE A 6 3.62 59.79 41.73
N GLY A 7 2.76 58.97 42.31
CA GLY A 7 3.01 57.56 42.55
C GLY A 7 2.88 56.78 41.24
N CYS A 8 4.01 56.37 40.67
CA CYS A 8 4.08 55.51 39.51
C CYS A 8 3.74 54.07 39.94
N VAL A 9 2.54 53.59 39.63
CA VAL A 9 2.17 52.19 39.79
C VAL A 9 2.79 51.41 38.64
N VAL A 10 3.89 50.70 38.92
CA VAL A 10 4.48 49.74 37.99
C VAL A 10 3.57 48.52 37.95
N GLY A 11 2.68 48.49 36.96
CA GLY A 11 1.87 47.33 36.63
C GLY A 11 2.75 46.22 36.06
N PHE A 12 3.03 45.21 36.87
CA PHE A 12 3.69 43.99 36.45
C PHE A 12 2.69 43.15 35.62
N PHE A 13 2.73 43.29 34.30
CA PHE A 13 1.99 42.41 33.39
C PHE A 13 2.67 41.04 33.39
N LEU A 14 2.16 40.11 34.22
CA LEU A 14 2.41 38.70 34.07
C LEU A 14 1.66 38.24 32.80
N ALA A 15 2.33 38.29 31.64
CA ALA A 15 1.87 37.60 30.46
C ALA A 15 1.92 36.10 30.77
N LEU A 16 0.77 35.53 31.12
CA LEU A 16 0.53 34.10 31.06
C LEU A 16 0.83 33.68 29.62
N LEU A 17 2.04 33.18 29.38
CA LEU A 17 2.38 32.41 28.20
C LEU A 17 1.46 31.20 28.26
N CYS A 18 0.31 31.31 27.58
CA CYS A 18 -0.46 30.15 27.19
C CYS A 18 0.55 29.26 26.46
N PRO A 19 0.83 28.03 26.93
CA PRO A 19 1.65 27.13 26.14
C PRO A 19 0.92 26.99 24.80
N CYS A 20 1.48 27.61 23.76
CA CYS A 20 1.03 27.38 22.40
C CYS A 20 1.20 25.88 22.25
N ALA A 21 0.08 25.15 22.16
CA ALA A 21 0.10 23.74 21.87
C ALA A 21 1.06 23.59 20.68
N ALA A 22 2.10 22.76 20.83
CA ALA A 22 3.09 22.59 19.79
C ALA A 22 2.34 22.29 18.49
N ASP A 23 2.37 23.22 17.54
CA ASP A 23 1.53 23.17 16.35
C ASP A 23 1.70 21.81 15.68
N GLU A 24 0.60 21.10 15.49
CA GLU A 24 0.64 19.78 14.86
C GLU A 24 0.80 19.94 13.34
N PRO A 25 1.57 19.07 12.68
CA PRO A 25 1.64 19.08 11.22
C PRO A 25 0.24 18.83 10.66
N ARG A 26 -0.27 19.74 9.83
CA ARG A 26 -1.56 19.56 9.15
C ARG A 26 -1.30 18.99 7.77
N LEU A 27 -1.63 17.72 7.55
CA LEU A 27 -1.39 17.06 6.27
C LEU A 27 -2.67 16.94 5.44
N ALA A 28 -2.55 17.13 4.13
CA ALA A 28 -3.59 16.83 3.15
C ALA A 28 -3.13 15.72 2.20
N ILE A 29 -4.04 14.80 1.89
CA ILE A 29 -3.77 13.64 1.03
C ILE A 29 -4.59 13.74 -0.25
N ALA A 30 -3.91 13.61 -1.39
CA ALA A 30 -4.53 13.48 -2.69
C ALA A 30 -4.11 12.17 -3.35
N LEU A 31 -5.06 11.53 -4.03
CA LEU A 31 -4.81 10.36 -4.85
C LEU A 31 -4.97 10.70 -6.33
N SER A 32 -4.12 10.10 -7.15
CA SER A 32 -4.28 10.05 -8.60
C SER A 32 -3.81 8.72 -9.15
N ALA A 33 -4.17 8.44 -10.40
CA ALA A 33 -3.58 7.35 -11.18
C ALA A 33 -3.27 7.88 -12.58
N ASP A 34 -2.39 7.19 -13.31
CA ASP A 34 -1.97 7.63 -14.63
C ASP A 34 -3.13 7.58 -15.66
N ARG A 35 -4.17 6.77 -15.40
CA ARG A 35 -5.39 6.66 -16.22
C ARG A 35 -6.64 6.67 -15.34
N ALA A 36 -7.77 7.07 -15.91
CA ALA A 36 -9.08 6.93 -15.26
C ALA A 36 -9.71 5.54 -15.51
N GLU A 37 -9.26 4.86 -16.58
CA GLU A 37 -9.80 3.58 -17.01
C GLU A 37 -8.68 2.54 -17.18
N TYR A 38 -8.97 1.30 -16.75
CA TYR A 38 -8.09 0.15 -16.83
C TYR A 38 -8.89 -1.09 -17.28
N TYR A 39 -8.21 -2.17 -17.64
CA TYR A 39 -8.82 -3.49 -17.80
C TYR A 39 -8.72 -4.29 -16.50
N VAL A 40 -9.72 -5.13 -16.24
CA VAL A 40 -9.65 -6.12 -15.16
C VAL A 40 -8.40 -6.98 -15.33
N GLY A 41 -7.58 -7.07 -14.29
CA GLY A 41 -6.34 -7.84 -14.32
C GLY A 41 -5.09 -7.02 -14.67
N GLU A 42 -5.23 -5.74 -15.04
CA GLU A 42 -4.08 -4.84 -15.13
C GLU A 42 -3.59 -4.40 -13.75
N LEU A 43 -2.30 -4.12 -13.64
CA LEU A 43 -1.70 -3.45 -12.48
C LEU A 43 -2.08 -1.96 -12.49
N ILE A 44 -2.42 -1.44 -11.31
CA ILE A 44 -2.87 -0.04 -11.15
C ILE A 44 -1.97 0.62 -10.12
N GLU A 45 -1.09 1.50 -10.57
CA GLU A 45 -0.31 2.36 -9.68
C GLU A 45 -1.13 3.58 -9.29
N VAL A 46 -1.39 3.71 -7.99
CA VAL A 46 -1.97 4.90 -7.37
C VAL A 46 -0.83 5.77 -6.85
N VAL A 47 -0.88 7.05 -7.16
CA VAL A 47 0.04 8.07 -6.65
C VAL A 47 -0.60 8.73 -5.42
N PHE A 48 -0.01 8.49 -4.25
CA PHE A 48 -0.27 9.26 -3.04
C PHE A 48 0.52 10.54 -3.10
N THR A 49 -0.14 11.68 -2.96
CA THR A 49 0.50 12.97 -2.72
C THR A 49 0.17 13.40 -1.30
N VAL A 50 1.20 13.58 -0.48
CA VAL A 50 1.09 14.10 0.89
C VAL A 50 1.59 15.52 0.88
N HIS A 51 0.74 16.47 1.26
CA HIS A 51 1.04 17.90 1.31
C HIS A 51 1.01 18.40 2.74
N ASN A 52 2.02 19.17 3.15
CA ASN A 52 2.03 19.83 4.45
C ASN A 52 1.34 21.19 4.33
N GLU A 53 0.09 21.26 4.79
CA GLU A 53 -0.70 22.48 4.90
C GLU A 53 -0.53 23.19 6.25
N GLY A 54 0.28 22.63 7.15
CA GLY A 54 0.58 23.23 8.45
C GLY A 54 1.70 24.26 8.36
N ASP A 55 1.97 24.88 9.51
CA ASP A 55 3.03 25.89 9.65
C ASP A 55 4.32 25.34 10.27
N VAL A 56 4.35 24.03 10.56
CA VAL A 56 5.51 23.31 11.10
C VAL A 56 6.02 22.23 10.16
N ASP A 57 7.30 21.90 10.27
CA ASP A 57 7.91 20.79 9.53
C ASP A 57 7.31 19.43 9.94
N TYR A 58 7.08 18.56 8.96
CA TYR A 58 6.67 17.18 9.19
C TYR A 58 7.84 16.21 8.93
N ARG A 59 8.20 15.37 9.90
CA ARG A 59 9.21 14.31 9.72
C ARG A 59 8.53 12.99 9.39
N TYR A 60 9.07 12.28 8.40
CA TYR A 60 8.51 11.01 7.94
C TYR A 60 9.58 10.03 7.51
N PHE A 61 9.26 8.74 7.56
CA PHE A 61 10.11 7.70 6.98
C PHE A 61 9.83 7.57 5.49
N ASP A 62 10.80 7.93 4.65
CA ASP A 62 10.74 7.66 3.22
C ASP A 62 11.30 6.27 2.94
N ARG A 63 10.39 5.31 2.78
CA ARG A 63 10.74 3.93 2.42
C ARG A 63 10.91 3.82 0.92
N ASN A 64 12.02 3.30 0.42
CA ASN A 64 12.35 3.31 -1.02
C ASN A 64 11.41 2.53 -1.97
N GLY A 65 10.35 1.89 -1.49
CA GLY A 65 9.31 1.26 -2.32
C GLY A 65 8.55 0.17 -1.59
N ASP A 66 7.33 -0.13 -2.05
CA ASP A 66 6.53 -1.21 -1.49
C ASP A 66 6.87 -2.55 -2.17
N ARG A 67 7.46 -3.47 -1.41
CA ARG A 67 7.78 -4.83 -1.87
C ARG A 67 6.74 -5.86 -1.44
N SER A 68 5.83 -5.54 -0.52
CA SER A 68 5.05 -6.58 0.17
C SER A 68 3.70 -6.12 0.74
N GLY A 69 3.27 -4.88 0.50
CA GLY A 69 2.20 -4.25 1.29
C GLY A 69 2.75 -3.72 2.62
N ARG A 70 4.04 -3.38 2.67
CA ARG A 70 4.83 -3.20 3.90
C ARG A 70 5.07 -1.75 4.31
N MET A 71 4.27 -0.87 3.78
CA MET A 71 4.32 0.54 4.12
C MET A 71 3.10 0.81 5.01
N PRO A 72 3.17 0.50 6.33
CA PRO A 72 2.04 0.66 7.24
C PRO A 72 1.54 2.11 7.29
N GLU A 73 2.37 3.07 6.88
CA GLU A 73 2.00 4.46 6.77
C GLU A 73 1.03 4.76 5.61
N TYR A 74 0.79 3.84 4.68
CA TYR A 74 -0.22 4.01 3.61
C TYR A 74 -1.26 2.91 3.69
N GLU A 75 -2.50 3.23 3.36
CA GLU A 75 -3.59 2.28 3.19
C GLU A 75 -4.45 2.70 1.99
N LEU A 76 -4.81 1.75 1.13
CA LEU A 76 -5.79 1.95 0.06
C LEU A 76 -7.06 1.16 0.39
N GLN A 77 -8.18 1.86 0.37
CA GLN A 77 -9.51 1.28 0.52
C GLN A 77 -10.25 1.38 -0.80
N VAL A 78 -10.82 0.28 -1.27
CA VAL A 78 -11.57 0.25 -2.52
C VAL A 78 -12.99 -0.18 -2.22
N ALA A 79 -13.96 0.53 -2.78
CA ALA A 79 -15.37 0.15 -2.74
C ALA A 79 -15.96 0.18 -4.15
N ASP A 80 -16.95 -0.68 -4.40
CA ASP A 80 -17.78 -0.56 -5.59
C ASP A 80 -18.69 0.69 -5.52
N LEU A 81 -19.46 0.97 -6.59
CA LEU A 81 -20.38 2.11 -6.59
C LEU A 81 -21.50 2.04 -5.55
N ARG A 82 -21.82 0.85 -5.03
CA ARG A 82 -22.80 0.66 -3.97
C ARG A 82 -22.21 0.94 -2.58
N GLY A 83 -20.90 1.23 -2.51
CA GLY A 83 -20.18 1.42 -1.27
C GLY A 83 -19.77 0.11 -0.62
N THR A 84 -19.91 -1.03 -1.31
CA THR A 84 -19.45 -2.32 -0.80
C THR A 84 -17.92 -2.32 -0.83
N PRO A 85 -17.23 -2.45 0.31
CA PRO A 85 -15.78 -2.55 0.32
C PRO A 85 -15.36 -3.83 -0.41
N LEU A 86 -14.34 -3.73 -1.26
CA LEU A 86 -13.69 -4.94 -1.76
C LEU A 86 -12.77 -5.48 -0.68
N CYS A 87 -12.84 -6.80 -0.48
CA CYS A 87 -11.99 -7.49 0.48
C CYS A 87 -10.53 -7.18 0.20
N VAL A 88 -9.80 -6.95 1.29
CA VAL A 88 -8.40 -6.61 1.20
C VAL A 88 -7.69 -7.87 0.72
N SER A 89 -7.09 -7.84 -0.46
CA SER A 89 -6.19 -8.90 -0.91
C SER A 89 -4.84 -8.69 -0.22
N ARG A 90 -4.84 -8.66 1.11
CA ARG A 90 -3.62 -8.82 1.88
C ARG A 90 -3.28 -10.30 1.74
N ALA A 91 -2.71 -10.64 0.57
CA ALA A 91 -1.72 -11.69 0.49
C ALA A 91 -0.74 -11.37 1.63
N TYR A 92 -0.94 -12.09 2.73
CA TYR A 92 -0.47 -11.80 4.08
C TYR A 92 1.00 -11.38 4.08
N TYR A 93 1.43 -10.60 5.08
CA TYR A 93 2.82 -10.13 5.28
C TYR A 93 3.86 -11.25 5.03
N MET A 94 4.27 -11.43 3.78
CA MET A 94 5.26 -12.42 3.39
C MET A 94 6.64 -11.78 3.48
N GLY A 95 7.52 -12.38 4.29
CA GLY A 95 8.97 -12.09 4.30
C GLY A 95 9.44 -11.26 5.50
N ILE A 96 10.72 -10.90 5.56
CA ILE A 96 11.36 -9.96 6.49
C ILE A 96 12.03 -8.91 5.60
N GLY A 97 11.64 -7.64 5.68
CA GLY A 97 12.14 -6.61 4.75
C GLY A 97 11.08 -5.61 4.32
N GLY A 98 11.10 -4.44 4.95
CA GLY A 98 10.78 -3.18 4.29
C GLY A 98 12.03 -2.73 3.55
N GLY A 99 11.89 -2.05 2.41
CA GLY A 99 13.06 -1.45 1.76
C GLY A 99 13.81 -0.53 2.72
N LEU A 100 15.09 -0.23 2.42
CA LEU A 100 15.83 0.80 3.14
C LEU A 100 14.97 2.06 3.28
N CYS A 101 14.88 2.58 4.50
CA CYS A 101 14.15 3.79 4.82
C CYS A 101 15.11 4.83 5.39
N GLY A 102 14.85 6.10 5.07
CA GLY A 102 15.53 7.22 5.70
C GLY A 102 14.49 8.18 6.27
N GLU A 103 14.82 8.81 7.40
CA GLU A 103 14.02 9.94 7.86
C GLU A 103 14.19 11.12 6.89
N ARG A 104 13.08 11.75 6.55
CA ARG A 104 12.98 12.94 5.71
C ARG A 104 12.15 13.99 6.44
N LYS A 105 12.29 15.22 5.97
CA LYS A 105 11.57 16.39 6.46
C LYS A 105 10.76 16.98 5.31
N LEU A 106 9.52 17.33 5.59
CA LEU A 106 8.59 17.98 4.68
C LEU A 106 8.26 19.37 5.24
N ASP A 107 8.85 20.40 4.65
CA ASP A 107 8.63 21.79 5.06
C ASP A 107 7.16 22.22 4.79
N PRO A 108 6.65 23.25 5.51
CA PRO A 108 5.38 23.90 5.22
C PRO A 108 5.19 24.22 3.73
N GLY A 109 4.01 23.92 3.20
CA GLY A 109 3.66 24.15 1.80
C GLY A 109 4.36 23.22 0.80
N LYS A 110 5.11 22.21 1.24
CA LYS A 110 5.74 21.21 0.35
C LYS A 110 4.93 19.92 0.28
N SER A 111 5.25 19.13 -0.74
CA SER A 111 4.64 17.81 -0.94
C SER A 111 5.70 16.76 -1.28
N PHE A 112 5.40 15.51 -0.94
CA PHE A 112 6.06 14.35 -1.53
C PHE A 112 5.04 13.41 -2.16
N THR A 113 5.51 12.51 -3.01
CA THR A 113 4.66 11.51 -3.68
C THR A 113 5.13 10.09 -3.46
N LYS A 114 4.19 9.14 -3.40
CA LYS A 114 4.45 7.70 -3.39
C LYS A 114 3.62 6.96 -4.42
N ARG A 115 4.25 6.12 -5.24
CA ARG A 115 3.55 5.17 -6.13
C ARG A 115 3.32 3.87 -5.38
N ILE A 116 2.06 3.47 -5.27
CA ILE A 116 1.61 2.27 -4.55
C ILE A 116 0.70 1.47 -5.47
N LEU A 117 0.95 0.17 -5.53
CA LEU A 117 0.16 -0.72 -6.36
C LEU A 117 -1.16 -1.06 -5.66
N LEU A 118 -2.30 -0.74 -6.29
CA LEU A 118 -3.64 -0.96 -5.74
C LEU A 118 -3.87 -2.42 -5.34
N GLN A 119 -3.36 -3.36 -6.14
CA GLN A 119 -3.53 -4.79 -6.00
C GLN A 119 -2.93 -5.35 -4.71
N LEU A 120 -1.99 -4.63 -4.08
CA LEU A 120 -1.46 -4.99 -2.76
C LEU A 120 -2.48 -4.78 -1.64
N TRP A 121 -3.56 -4.03 -1.92
CA TRP A 121 -4.62 -3.69 -1.01
C TRP A 121 -5.94 -4.29 -1.44
N ALA A 122 -6.36 -4.11 -2.68
CA ALA A 122 -7.58 -4.70 -3.22
C ALA A 122 -7.38 -5.11 -4.67
N CYS A 123 -7.97 -6.24 -5.07
CA CYS A 123 -7.87 -6.76 -6.42
C CYS A 123 -9.27 -6.88 -7.04
N PRO A 124 -9.82 -5.81 -7.64
CA PRO A 124 -11.13 -5.87 -8.27
C PRO A 124 -11.13 -6.84 -9.45
N ARG A 125 -12.07 -7.78 -9.45
CA ARG A 125 -12.16 -8.87 -10.43
C ARG A 125 -13.27 -8.71 -11.45
N THR A 126 -14.15 -7.74 -11.23
CA THR A 126 -15.29 -7.52 -12.08
C THR A 126 -15.14 -6.19 -12.83
N PRO A 127 -15.63 -6.11 -14.07
CA PRO A 127 -15.77 -4.82 -14.74
C PRO A 127 -16.76 -3.95 -13.96
N GLY A 128 -16.51 -2.64 -13.93
CA GLY A 128 -17.35 -1.70 -13.20
C GLY A 128 -16.60 -0.46 -12.76
N ALA A 129 -17.30 0.42 -12.06
CA ALA A 129 -16.70 1.61 -11.46
C ALA A 129 -16.47 1.39 -9.96
N TYR A 130 -15.36 1.96 -9.49
CA TYR A 130 -14.85 1.81 -8.15
C TYR A 130 -14.45 3.17 -7.58
N ARG A 131 -14.56 3.30 -6.27
CA ARG A 131 -14.03 4.42 -5.49
C ARG A 131 -12.82 3.94 -4.72
N VAL A 132 -11.74 4.70 -4.81
CA VAL A 132 -10.51 4.44 -4.07
C VAL A 132 -10.27 5.60 -3.12
N THR A 133 -10.10 5.27 -1.84
CA THR A 133 -9.74 6.23 -0.79
C THR A 133 -8.38 5.87 -0.25
N GLY A 134 -7.53 6.87 -0.05
CA GLY A 134 -6.20 6.71 0.52
C GLY A 134 -6.20 7.17 1.96
N ARG A 135 -5.52 6.41 2.82
CA ARG A 135 -5.18 6.84 4.17
C ARG A 135 -3.68 6.89 4.33
N TYR A 136 -3.23 7.91 5.05
CA TYR A 136 -1.84 8.08 5.44
C TYR A 136 -1.76 8.11 6.96
N HIS A 137 -1.05 7.15 7.54
CA HIS A 137 -0.82 7.04 8.97
C HIS A 137 0.52 7.70 9.29
N ALA A 138 0.44 8.98 9.65
CA ALA A 138 1.58 9.77 10.02
C ALA A 138 2.09 9.33 11.39
N GLU A 139 3.29 8.77 11.41
CA GLU A 139 4.01 8.46 12.64
C GLU A 139 4.60 9.74 13.25
N ARG A 140 4.33 9.96 14.53
CA ARG A 140 4.98 10.96 15.37
C ARG A 140 5.66 10.27 16.53
N ARG A 141 6.94 10.58 16.73
CA ARG A 141 7.66 10.18 17.95
C ARG A 141 7.55 11.33 18.94
N THR A 142 6.95 11.09 20.11
CA THR A 142 6.98 12.06 21.20
C THR A 142 8.23 11.82 22.06
N GLU A 143 8.96 12.89 22.39
CA GLU A 143 10.21 12.81 23.17
C GLU A 143 9.97 12.23 24.57
N GLU A 144 8.80 12.46 25.16
CA GLU A 144 8.47 12.09 26.53
C GLU A 144 8.12 10.61 26.73
N SER A 145 7.69 9.88 25.69
CA SER A 145 7.07 8.56 25.90
C SER A 145 7.74 7.38 25.18
N MET A 146 8.66 7.63 24.24
CA MET A 146 9.12 6.64 23.26
C MET A 146 7.97 5.90 22.51
N LYS A 147 6.72 6.31 22.68
CA LYS A 147 5.57 5.75 21.97
C LYS A 147 5.46 6.41 20.60
N LEU A 148 5.05 5.60 19.64
CA LEU A 148 4.63 6.10 18.33
C LEU A 148 3.17 6.51 18.45
N GLU A 149 2.90 7.78 18.18
CA GLU A 149 1.55 8.29 17.99
C GLU A 149 1.26 8.29 16.49
N TYR A 150 0.04 7.89 16.14
CA TYR A 150 -0.39 7.81 14.75
C TYR A 150 -1.52 8.79 14.52
N SER A 151 -1.32 9.74 13.60
CA SER A 151 -2.40 10.56 13.04
C SER A 151 -2.80 9.99 11.70
N THR A 152 -4.10 9.77 11.47
CA THR A 152 -4.60 9.23 10.20
C THR A 152 -5.22 10.33 9.36
N TYR A 153 -4.67 10.56 8.18
CA TYR A 153 -5.18 11.51 7.19
C TYR A 153 -5.85 10.75 6.06
N THR A 154 -7.05 11.19 5.67
CA THR A 154 -7.85 10.51 4.64
C THR A 154 -8.03 11.41 3.43
N SER A 155 -7.80 10.86 2.24
CA SER A 155 -8.00 11.58 0.98
C SER A 155 -9.48 11.74 0.64
N LYS A 156 -9.80 12.68 -0.26
CA LYS A 156 -11.03 12.56 -1.05
C LYS A 156 -10.97 11.29 -1.92
N PRO A 157 -12.11 10.63 -2.19
CA PRO A 157 -12.11 9.45 -3.03
C PRO A 157 -11.78 9.79 -4.48
N MET A 158 -10.94 8.99 -5.13
CA MET A 158 -10.77 9.00 -6.58
C MET A 158 -11.66 7.93 -7.23
N SER A 159 -12.02 8.12 -8.49
CA SER A 159 -12.82 7.15 -9.26
C SER A 159 -11.94 6.37 -10.22
N LEU A 160 -12.20 5.08 -10.36
CA LEU A 160 -11.59 4.19 -11.35
C LEU A 160 -12.67 3.40 -12.08
N ALA A 161 -12.51 3.21 -13.38
CA ALA A 161 -13.36 2.31 -14.15
C ALA A 161 -12.55 1.14 -14.69
N LEU A 162 -13.08 -0.07 -14.52
CA LEU A 162 -12.51 -1.31 -15.02
C LEU A 162 -13.36 -1.88 -16.14
N ARG A 163 -12.72 -2.16 -17.27
CA ARG A 163 -13.33 -2.78 -18.44
C ARG A 163 -12.97 -4.28 -18.50
N PRO A 164 -13.79 -5.12 -19.14
CA PRO A 164 -13.41 -6.51 -19.41
C PRO A 164 -12.10 -6.55 -20.21
N MET A 165 -11.17 -7.44 -19.84
CA MET A 165 -9.91 -7.59 -20.56
C MET A 165 -10.13 -8.25 -21.94
N PRO A 166 -9.75 -7.59 -23.05
CA PRO A 166 -9.86 -8.20 -24.37
C PRO A 166 -8.86 -9.35 -24.54
N SER A 167 -9.24 -10.43 -25.22
CA SER A 167 -8.36 -11.58 -25.46
C SER A 167 -7.02 -11.22 -26.14
N PRO A 168 -6.96 -10.28 -27.12
CA PRO A 168 -5.67 -9.85 -27.68
C PRO A 168 -4.75 -9.16 -26.68
N VAL A 169 -5.32 -8.42 -25.71
CA VAL A 169 -4.57 -7.77 -24.63
C VAL A 169 -4.04 -8.83 -23.66
N LEU A 170 -4.88 -9.79 -23.27
CA LEU A 170 -4.44 -10.91 -22.42
C LEU A 170 -3.27 -11.68 -23.05
N LYS A 171 -3.38 -12.04 -24.34
CA LYS A 171 -2.28 -12.72 -25.06
C LYS A 171 -1.00 -11.90 -25.06
N ARG A 172 -1.11 -10.58 -25.25
CA ARG A 172 0.04 -9.68 -25.20
C ARG A 172 0.69 -9.66 -23.82
N VAL A 173 -0.09 -9.49 -22.74
CA VAL A 173 0.45 -9.52 -21.37
C VAL A 173 1.15 -10.86 -21.07
N LEU A 174 0.55 -11.97 -21.50
CA LEU A 174 1.15 -13.30 -21.39
C LEU A 174 2.41 -13.49 -22.25
N ASN A 175 2.69 -12.65 -23.24
CA ASN A 175 3.95 -12.71 -23.99
C ASN A 175 4.97 -11.73 -23.42
N ASP A 176 4.56 -10.48 -23.15
CA ASP A 176 5.42 -9.39 -22.70
C ASP A 176 6.06 -9.68 -21.33
N HIS A 177 5.39 -10.46 -20.47
CA HIS A 177 5.96 -10.80 -19.16
C HIS A 177 7.29 -11.57 -19.28
N GLN A 178 7.49 -12.37 -20.33
CA GLN A 178 8.73 -13.14 -20.51
C GLN A 178 9.89 -12.17 -20.73
N VAL A 179 9.66 -11.14 -21.56
CA VAL A 179 10.64 -10.11 -21.88
C VAL A 179 11.04 -9.33 -20.63
N ILE A 180 10.06 -8.89 -19.83
CA ILE A 180 10.30 -8.10 -18.61
C ILE A 180 10.99 -8.95 -17.53
N ALA A 181 10.56 -10.20 -17.35
CA ALA A 181 11.17 -11.08 -16.36
C ALA A 181 12.66 -11.37 -16.63
N GLU A 182 13.09 -11.31 -17.88
CA GLU A 182 14.46 -11.68 -18.29
C GLU A 182 15.41 -10.48 -18.41
N ASN A 183 14.92 -9.26 -18.67
CA ASN A 183 15.77 -8.14 -19.09
C ASN A 183 15.73 -6.90 -18.18
N ASP A 184 14.83 -6.85 -17.21
CA ASP A 184 14.61 -5.66 -16.41
C ASP A 184 15.18 -5.74 -14.99
N THR A 185 15.10 -4.63 -14.26
CA THR A 185 15.49 -4.57 -12.84
C THR A 185 14.63 -5.52 -11.99
N TRP A 186 15.19 -6.01 -10.89
CA TRP A 186 14.48 -6.89 -9.95
C TRP A 186 13.09 -6.37 -9.51
N ARG A 187 12.89 -5.03 -9.47
CA ARG A 187 11.58 -4.41 -9.15
C ARG A 187 10.56 -4.64 -10.26
N GLU A 188 10.96 -4.35 -11.49
CA GLU A 188 10.09 -4.45 -12.65
C GLU A 188 9.80 -5.91 -12.99
N GLN A 189 10.78 -6.81 -12.81
CA GLN A 189 10.55 -8.26 -12.82
C GLN A 189 9.49 -8.69 -11.81
N GLY A 190 9.62 -8.24 -10.55
CA GLY A 190 8.66 -8.55 -9.49
C GLY A 190 7.24 -8.06 -9.79
N LYS A 191 7.12 -6.84 -10.34
CA LYS A 191 5.84 -6.30 -10.81
C LYS A 191 5.27 -7.16 -11.95
N ALA A 192 6.06 -7.52 -12.95
CA ALA A 192 5.60 -8.35 -14.07
C ALA A 192 5.07 -9.71 -13.59
N ILE A 193 5.79 -10.37 -12.68
CA ILE A 193 5.36 -11.65 -12.09
C ILE A 193 4.06 -11.47 -11.29
N LEU A 194 3.96 -10.41 -10.48
CA LEU A 194 2.72 -10.11 -9.76
C LEU A 194 1.54 -9.85 -10.71
N GLY A 195 1.79 -9.16 -11.83
CA GLY A 195 0.83 -8.91 -12.89
C GLY A 195 0.18 -10.19 -13.41
N LEU A 196 0.95 -11.26 -13.59
CA LEU A 196 0.42 -12.56 -14.00
C LEU A 196 -0.62 -13.12 -13.02
N GLY A 197 -0.37 -13.01 -11.72
CA GLY A 197 -1.33 -13.44 -10.70
C GLY A 197 -2.61 -12.59 -10.69
N VAL A 198 -2.44 -11.28 -10.88
CA VAL A 198 -3.55 -10.31 -10.89
C VAL A 198 -4.50 -10.53 -12.09
N LEU A 199 -4.01 -11.08 -13.21
CA LEU A 199 -4.89 -11.50 -14.31
C LEU A 199 -5.98 -12.47 -13.86
N GLY A 200 -5.72 -13.29 -12.83
CA GLY A 200 -6.71 -14.17 -12.23
C GLY A 200 -7.16 -15.32 -13.12
N VAL A 201 -6.35 -15.71 -14.10
CA VAL A 201 -6.65 -16.81 -15.04
C VAL A 201 -5.79 -18.04 -14.75
N GLN A 202 -6.38 -19.24 -14.88
CA GLN A 202 -5.69 -20.49 -14.52
C GLN A 202 -4.43 -20.76 -15.37
N VAL A 203 -4.40 -20.27 -16.62
CA VAL A 203 -3.30 -20.50 -17.56
C VAL A 203 -1.95 -19.94 -17.06
N VAL A 204 -1.95 -19.01 -16.09
CA VAL A 204 -0.71 -18.47 -15.51
C VAL A 204 -0.07 -19.37 -14.47
N ILE A 205 -0.78 -20.38 -13.93
CA ILE A 205 -0.29 -21.19 -12.82
C ILE A 205 1.04 -21.90 -13.15
N PRO A 206 1.19 -22.66 -14.26
CA PRO A 206 2.43 -23.36 -14.55
C PRO A 206 3.63 -22.42 -14.70
N LEU A 207 3.37 -21.24 -15.25
CA LEU A 207 4.37 -20.19 -15.44
C LEU A 207 4.80 -19.58 -14.11
N LEU A 208 3.86 -19.28 -13.21
CA LEU A 208 4.15 -18.82 -11.86
C LEU A 208 4.92 -19.87 -11.05
N ILE A 209 4.60 -21.16 -11.21
CA ILE A 209 5.37 -22.26 -10.59
C ILE A 209 6.82 -22.26 -11.08
N LYS A 210 7.08 -22.04 -12.37
CA LYS A 210 8.45 -21.93 -12.91
C LYS A 210 9.27 -20.83 -12.21
N TYR A 211 8.64 -19.70 -11.88
CA TYR A 211 9.31 -18.59 -11.19
C TYR A 211 9.68 -18.87 -9.73
N LEU A 212 9.16 -19.95 -9.13
CA LEU A 212 9.55 -20.36 -7.78
C LEU A 212 11.00 -20.88 -7.69
N ASP A 213 11.58 -21.30 -8.81
CA ASP A 213 12.99 -21.68 -8.92
C ASP A 213 13.89 -20.55 -9.45
N GLY A 214 13.30 -19.40 -9.79
CA GLY A 214 14.01 -18.26 -10.37
C GLY A 214 14.58 -17.29 -9.34
N GLU A 215 14.95 -16.09 -9.80
CA GLU A 215 15.52 -15.03 -8.96
C GLU A 215 14.48 -14.28 -8.11
N GLN A 216 13.19 -14.41 -8.45
CA GLN A 216 12.08 -13.69 -7.83
C GLN A 216 11.00 -14.62 -7.23
N PRO A 217 11.36 -15.67 -6.46
CA PRO A 217 10.40 -16.67 -5.99
C PRO A 217 9.35 -16.05 -5.05
N PHE A 218 9.75 -15.03 -4.29
CA PHE A 218 8.85 -14.24 -3.45
C PHE A 218 7.64 -13.68 -4.23
N TRP A 219 7.90 -13.07 -5.39
CA TRP A 219 6.83 -12.48 -6.20
C TRP A 219 5.96 -13.55 -6.85
N ALA A 220 6.53 -14.70 -7.20
CA ALA A 220 5.78 -15.84 -7.70
C ALA A 220 4.83 -16.42 -6.64
N TYR A 221 5.31 -16.64 -5.42
CA TYR A 221 4.45 -17.02 -4.29
C TYR A 221 3.30 -16.03 -4.11
N LYS A 222 3.62 -14.74 -4.09
CA LYS A 222 2.62 -13.69 -3.93
C LYS A 222 1.61 -13.68 -5.08
N ALA A 223 2.06 -13.80 -6.34
CA ALA A 223 1.21 -13.86 -7.52
C ALA A 223 0.25 -15.06 -7.51
N LEU A 224 0.71 -16.24 -7.07
CA LEU A 224 -0.14 -17.43 -6.92
C LEU A 224 -1.28 -17.18 -5.91
N LEU A 225 -1.04 -16.37 -4.87
CA LEU A 225 -2.09 -15.93 -3.95
C LEU A 225 -3.13 -15.01 -4.60
N TYR A 226 -2.90 -14.47 -5.80
CA TYR A 226 -3.93 -13.77 -6.57
C TYR A 226 -4.67 -14.67 -7.58
N VAL A 227 -4.34 -15.94 -7.74
CA VAL A 227 -5.10 -16.81 -8.66
C VAL A 227 -6.35 -17.35 -7.93
N PRO A 228 -7.58 -17.12 -8.44
CA PRO A 228 -8.82 -17.51 -7.76
C PRO A 228 -8.99 -19.03 -7.60
N ASP A 229 -8.53 -19.82 -8.57
CA ASP A 229 -8.61 -21.29 -8.51
C ASP A 229 -7.56 -21.85 -7.54
N ARG A 230 -7.86 -21.78 -6.25
CA ARG A 230 -7.00 -22.25 -5.15
C ARG A 230 -6.65 -23.71 -5.24
N GLU A 231 -7.56 -24.53 -5.73
CA GLU A 231 -7.35 -25.97 -5.85
C GLU A 231 -6.39 -26.29 -6.99
N ALA A 232 -6.48 -25.60 -8.13
CA ALA A 232 -5.47 -25.73 -9.17
C ALA A 232 -4.10 -25.24 -8.71
N VAL A 233 -4.03 -24.10 -7.98
CA VAL A 233 -2.77 -23.61 -7.41
C VAL A 233 -2.18 -24.63 -6.45
N ARG A 234 -2.99 -25.18 -5.53
CA ARG A 234 -2.57 -26.20 -4.56
C ARG A 234 -2.02 -27.44 -5.25
N ARG A 235 -2.72 -27.99 -6.25
CA ARG A 235 -2.25 -29.16 -7.01
C ARG A 235 -0.91 -28.90 -7.71
N ALA A 236 -0.80 -27.79 -8.44
CA ALA A 236 0.43 -27.44 -9.15
C ALA A 236 1.60 -27.24 -8.19
N PHE A 237 1.33 -26.66 -7.02
CA PHE A 237 2.33 -26.44 -5.99
C PHE A 237 2.74 -27.76 -5.29
N ASP A 238 1.80 -28.69 -5.05
CA ASP A 238 2.08 -30.03 -4.51
C ASP A 238 2.94 -30.85 -5.48
N GLU A 239 2.72 -30.75 -6.78
CA GLU A 239 3.54 -31.39 -7.81
C GLU A 239 4.96 -30.80 -7.83
N TYR A 240 5.07 -29.47 -7.82
CA TYR A 240 6.34 -28.76 -7.71
C TYR A 240 7.14 -29.19 -6.46
N ALA A 241 6.49 -29.18 -5.29
CA ALA A 241 7.06 -29.61 -4.02
C ALA A 241 7.67 -31.01 -4.07
N LYS A 242 6.90 -31.99 -4.58
CA LYS A 242 7.32 -33.38 -4.72
C LYS A 242 8.56 -33.52 -5.60
N SER A 243 8.63 -32.77 -6.69
CA SER A 243 9.76 -32.83 -7.63
C SER A 243 11.08 -32.29 -7.08
N ARG A 244 11.05 -31.53 -5.97
CA ARG A 244 12.20 -30.81 -5.44
C ARG A 244 12.66 -31.27 -4.05
N GLU A 245 11.98 -32.24 -3.44
CA GLU A 245 12.19 -32.66 -2.04
C GLU A 245 12.11 -31.50 -1.01
N LYS A 246 11.56 -30.34 -1.40
CA LYS A 246 11.42 -29.15 -0.55
C LYS A 246 10.17 -29.32 0.31
N THR A 247 10.29 -29.69 1.58
CA THR A 247 9.11 -29.91 2.45
C THR A 247 8.76 -28.70 3.32
N GLY A 248 9.73 -27.86 3.68
CA GLY A 248 9.56 -26.72 4.60
C GLY A 248 8.71 -25.56 4.03
N ASP A 249 9.11 -25.02 2.87
CA ASP A 249 8.39 -23.92 2.20
C ASP A 249 6.96 -24.31 1.80
N VAL A 250 6.73 -25.63 1.68
CA VAL A 250 5.48 -26.20 1.18
C VAL A 250 4.39 -26.20 2.23
N LEU A 251 4.72 -26.61 3.45
CA LEU A 251 3.77 -26.57 4.56
C LEU A 251 3.34 -25.13 4.87
N TRP A 252 4.28 -24.19 4.77
CA TRP A 252 4.01 -22.77 4.96
C TRP A 252 3.13 -22.21 3.83
N PHE A 253 3.43 -22.48 2.56
CA PHE A 253 2.61 -21.96 1.46
C PHE A 253 1.22 -22.63 1.41
N GLN A 254 1.12 -23.93 1.69
CA GLN A 254 -0.16 -24.62 1.78
C GLN A 254 -1.05 -24.08 2.91
N SER A 255 -0.47 -23.63 4.03
CA SER A 255 -1.27 -23.00 5.10
C SER A 255 -1.87 -21.67 4.64
N MET A 256 -1.13 -20.90 3.83
CA MET A 256 -1.60 -19.66 3.23
C MET A 256 -2.74 -19.89 2.22
N LEU A 257 -2.70 -20.97 1.43
CA LEU A 257 -3.76 -21.30 0.49
C LEU A 257 -5.08 -21.72 1.17
N LYS A 258 -5.03 -22.14 2.44
CA LYS A 258 -6.23 -22.46 3.23
C LYS A 258 -6.98 -21.20 3.68
N ILE A 259 -6.35 -20.03 3.63
CA ILE A 259 -7.02 -18.75 3.94
C ILE A 259 -7.91 -18.42 2.73
N PRO A 260 -9.25 -18.38 2.90
CA PRO A 260 -10.15 -18.09 1.80
C PRO A 260 -9.89 -16.70 1.25
N PHE A 261 -9.80 -16.57 -0.07
CA PHE A 261 -9.45 -15.32 -0.75
C PHE A 261 -10.42 -14.16 -0.44
N ASP A 262 -11.67 -14.49 -0.06
CA ASP A 262 -12.76 -13.55 0.17
C ASP A 262 -13.17 -13.39 1.64
N GLN A 263 -12.59 -14.14 2.59
CA GLN A 263 -13.02 -14.11 4.01
C GLN A 263 -12.26 -13.15 4.91
N ASP A 264 -11.17 -12.53 4.45
CA ASP A 264 -10.50 -11.45 5.19
C ASP A 264 -11.18 -10.09 4.91
N CYS A 265 -12.48 -10.03 5.20
CA CYS A 265 -13.15 -8.79 5.53
C CYS A 265 -13.50 -8.83 7.01
N PRO A 266 -12.53 -8.66 7.94
CA PRO A 266 -12.93 -8.31 9.28
C PRO A 266 -13.51 -6.90 9.14
N ALA A 267 -14.82 -6.77 9.35
CA ALA A 267 -15.46 -5.49 9.59
C ALA A 267 -14.75 -4.69 10.72
N ASN A 268 -13.84 -5.36 11.46
CA ASN A 268 -13.07 -4.86 12.60
C ASN A 268 -11.54 -4.98 12.44
N ALA A 269 -10.97 -5.08 11.23
CA ALA A 269 -9.49 -5.05 11.08
C ALA A 269 -8.89 -3.65 11.29
N VAL A 270 -9.72 -2.69 11.69
CA VAL A 270 -9.34 -1.37 12.21
C VAL A 270 -9.23 -1.49 13.72
N GLN A 271 -8.18 -2.13 14.22
CA GLN A 271 -7.64 -1.93 15.57
C GLN A 271 -6.42 -2.83 15.71
N HIS A 272 -5.23 -2.25 15.55
CA HIS A 272 -4.06 -2.39 16.42
C HIS A 272 -3.01 -1.38 16.00
#